data_AF-A0A6A5AL70-F1
#
_entry.id   AF-A0A6A5AL70-F1
#
_cell.length_a   1.000
_cell.length_b   1.000
_cell.length_c   1.000
_cell.angle_alpha   90.00
_cell.angle_beta   90.00
_cell.angle_gamma   90.00
#
_symmetry.space_group_name_H-M   'P 1'
#
loop_
_entity.id
_entity.type
_entity.pdbx_description
1 polymer ?
#
loop_
_entity_poly.entity_id
_entity_poly.type
_entity_poly.pdbx_seq_one_letter_code
_entity_poly.pdbx_strand_id
1 'polypeptide(L)'
;MPRKRKASETTTQEEVRVAAPKHRVRRAPSPPEQATVDGIKAKAKTTKDRILFILAKATTLVGVPTIKKRLVEEYGLTESKAFNTNVNKALAALSSEQRADFGKVGGSYHAGDASAAYIQHFQDKASAAADEANAQKYMDQGCIQCCHCGEWCPGDCEVGEDSIARGSKYKCFACDKVFWTWISDGYTTGHEVEYKYSNGY
;
A
#
# COMPACT_ATOMS: atom_id res chain seq x y z
N MET A 1 70.00 49.28 67.98
CA MET A 1 70.48 47.94 68.44
C MET A 1 69.89 47.72 69.83
N PRO A 2 69.24 46.60 70.24
CA PRO A 2 69.13 45.21 69.75
C PRO A 2 67.68 44.81 69.32
N ARG A 3 67.41 43.81 68.44
CA ARG A 3 67.26 42.33 68.64
C ARG A 3 66.32 41.96 69.82
N LYS A 4 65.34 41.04 69.74
CA LYS A 4 65.15 39.82 68.91
C LYS A 4 63.79 39.17 69.30
N ARG A 5 63.11 38.55 68.32
CA ARG A 5 62.36 37.24 68.37
C ARG A 5 61.06 37.18 69.21
N LYS A 6 60.02 36.39 68.92
CA LYS A 6 59.81 35.15 68.13
C LYS A 6 58.27 34.96 67.99
N ALA A 7 57.76 34.64 66.80
CA ALA A 7 57.32 33.31 66.33
C ALA A 7 55.85 32.92 66.61
N SER A 8 55.07 32.77 65.55
CA SER A 8 54.66 31.47 64.98
C SER A 8 53.93 31.75 63.65
N GLU A 9 54.47 31.40 62.48
CA GLU A 9 54.53 30.03 61.90
C GLU A 9 53.11 29.58 61.43
N THR A 10 52.85 29.07 60.23
CA THR A 10 53.70 28.46 59.19
C THR A 10 52.77 28.18 57.98
N THR A 11 53.08 28.64 56.75
CA THR A 11 53.72 27.87 55.64
C THR A 11 52.67 27.02 54.90
N THR A 12 52.50 26.99 53.57
CA THR A 12 53.41 27.02 52.39
C THR A 12 52.48 27.25 51.17
N GLN A 13 52.72 28.10 50.16
CA GLN A 13 53.57 27.87 48.95
C GLN A 13 53.54 26.40 48.47
N GLU A 14 53.42 26.01 47.21
CA GLU A 14 53.90 26.57 45.96
C GLU A 14 53.34 25.69 44.81
N GLU A 15 53.28 26.29 43.61
CA GLU A 15 53.55 25.67 42.30
C GLU A 15 52.66 24.56 41.64
N VAL A 16 52.05 25.02 40.53
CA VAL A 16 51.89 24.44 39.17
C VAL A 16 50.99 23.22 38.91
N ARG A 17 50.29 23.37 37.76
CA ARG A 17 49.65 22.39 36.85
C ARG A 17 48.13 22.35 37.06
N VAL A 18 47.25 22.39 36.05
CA VAL A 18 47.28 21.88 34.67
C VAL A 18 46.28 22.71 33.84
N ALA A 19 46.54 22.85 32.55
CA ALA A 19 45.62 23.41 31.55
C ALA A 19 44.21 22.80 31.62
N ALA A 20 43.18 23.64 31.73
CA ALA A 20 41.79 23.21 31.62
C ALA A 20 41.42 22.91 30.15
N PRO A 21 40.73 21.79 29.86
CA PRO A 21 40.43 21.38 28.50
C PRO A 21 39.42 22.33 27.87
N LYS A 22 39.73 22.82 26.66
CA LYS A 22 38.76 23.49 25.79
C LYS A 22 37.67 22.48 25.45
N HIS A 23 36.51 22.59 26.12
CA HIS A 23 35.31 21.86 25.73
C HIS A 23 34.90 22.32 24.33
N ARG A 24 35.35 21.58 23.32
CA ARG A 24 34.84 21.68 21.96
C ARG A 24 33.40 21.19 22.03
N VAL A 25 32.45 22.13 22.00
CA VAL A 25 31.04 21.81 21.79
C VAL A 25 30.95 21.04 20.48
N ARG A 26 30.83 19.71 20.58
CA ARG A 26 30.50 18.86 19.44
C ARG A 26 29.11 19.30 19.00
N ARG A 27 29.07 20.05 17.90
CA ARG A 27 27.84 20.31 17.15
C ARG A 27 27.16 18.94 16.94
N ALA A 28 25.93 18.80 17.44
CA ALA A 28 25.13 17.62 17.19
C ALA A 28 25.12 17.35 15.67
N PRO A 29 25.22 16.08 15.23
CA PRO A 29 25.05 15.77 13.82
C PRO A 29 23.70 16.30 13.38
N SER A 30 23.69 17.11 12.32
CA SER A 30 22.47 17.57 11.68
C SER A 30 21.56 16.38 11.41
N PRO A 31 20.22 16.53 11.54
CA PRO A 31 19.29 15.48 11.13
C PRO A 31 19.58 15.08 9.68
N PRO A 32 19.35 13.81 9.29
CA PRO A 32 19.53 13.39 7.91
C PRO A 32 18.69 14.32 7.03
N GLU A 33 19.37 15.01 6.12
CA GLU A 33 18.78 15.88 5.12
C GLU A 33 17.63 15.12 4.46
N GLN A 34 16.39 15.56 4.69
CA GLN A 34 15.24 15.04 3.99
C GLN A 34 15.46 15.34 2.51
N ALA A 35 16.01 14.34 1.79
CA ALA A 35 16.26 14.45 0.38
C ALA A 35 14.90 14.74 -0.27
N THR A 36 14.76 15.94 -0.81
CA THR A 36 13.56 16.31 -1.56
C THR A 36 13.38 15.30 -2.68
N VAL A 37 12.13 15.06 -3.06
CA VAL A 37 11.78 14.13 -4.13
C VAL A 37 12.57 14.41 -5.40
N ASP A 38 12.86 15.68 -5.68
CA ASP A 38 13.69 16.13 -6.81
C ASP A 38 15.19 15.81 -6.64
N GLY A 39 15.71 15.93 -5.41
CA GLY A 39 17.08 15.53 -5.08
C GLY A 39 17.31 14.01 -5.18
N ILE A 40 16.30 13.19 -4.90
CA ILE A 40 16.37 11.73 -5.07
C ILE A 40 16.23 11.37 -6.55
N LYS A 41 15.34 12.04 -7.30
CA LYS A 41 15.20 11.89 -8.75
C LYS A 41 16.51 12.20 -9.49
N ALA A 42 17.24 13.23 -9.07
CA ALA A 42 18.55 13.60 -9.62
C ALA A 42 19.64 12.54 -9.37
N LYS A 43 19.47 11.67 -8.35
CA LYS A 43 20.39 10.57 -8.04
C LYS A 43 20.12 9.31 -8.87
N ALA A 44 18.94 9.19 -9.49
CA ALA A 44 18.57 8.04 -10.32
C ALA A 44 19.23 8.11 -11.72
N LYS A 45 20.51 7.74 -11.76
CA LYS A 45 21.34 7.86 -12.97
C LYS A 45 21.09 6.74 -13.97
N THR A 46 20.86 5.50 -13.50
CA THR A 46 20.64 4.34 -14.37
C THR A 46 19.16 4.03 -14.58
N THR A 47 18.82 3.29 -15.64
CA THR A 47 17.44 2.81 -15.86
C THR A 47 16.92 2.00 -14.67
N LYS A 48 17.79 1.20 -14.03
CA LYS A 48 17.43 0.44 -12.82
C LYS A 48 17.04 1.37 -11.67
N ASP A 49 17.87 2.38 -11.38
CA ASP A 49 17.61 3.33 -10.29
C ASP A 49 16.32 4.11 -10.52
N ARG A 50 16.06 4.50 -11.77
CA ARG A 50 14.83 5.22 -12.15
C ARG A 50 13.60 4.34 -11.97
N ILE A 51 13.68 3.05 -12.30
CA ILE A 51 12.60 2.08 -12.04
C ILE A 51 12.36 1.95 -10.54
N LEU A 52 13.41 1.74 -9.75
CA LEU A 52 13.29 1.62 -8.29
C LEU A 52 12.65 2.87 -7.68
N PHE A 53 13.03 4.06 -8.15
CA PHE A 53 12.42 5.31 -7.70
C PHE A 53 10.94 5.43 -8.08
N ILE A 54 10.57 5.03 -9.29
CA ILE A 54 9.16 4.98 -9.74
C ILE A 54 8.34 4.08 -8.81
N LEU A 55 8.87 2.90 -8.48
CA LEU A 55 8.21 1.91 -7.61
C LEU A 55 8.16 2.37 -6.15
N ALA A 56 9.20 3.02 -5.64
CA ALA A 56 9.26 3.51 -4.26
C ALA A 56 8.17 4.54 -3.94
N LYS A 57 7.68 5.26 -4.95
CA LYS A 57 6.57 6.22 -4.83
C LYS A 57 5.19 5.61 -5.06
N ALA A 58 5.12 4.38 -5.53
CA ALA A 58 3.85 3.78 -5.93
C ALA A 58 3.07 3.30 -4.71
N THR A 59 1.78 3.62 -4.68
CA THR A 59 0.82 3.10 -3.69
C THR A 59 0.11 1.83 -4.17
N THR A 60 0.20 1.52 -5.46
CA THR A 60 -0.34 0.30 -6.07
C THR A 60 0.71 -0.42 -6.90
N LEU A 61 0.49 -1.70 -7.22
CA LEU A 61 1.39 -2.46 -8.09
C LEU A 61 1.48 -1.80 -9.47
N VAL A 62 2.71 -1.68 -10.00
CA VAL A 62 2.96 -0.95 -11.24
C VAL A 62 3.29 -1.91 -12.38
N GLY A 63 2.49 -1.89 -13.45
CA GLY A 63 2.74 -2.66 -14.65
C GLY A 63 3.85 -2.07 -15.53
N VAL A 64 4.42 -2.90 -16.41
CA VAL A 64 5.45 -2.48 -17.39
C VAL A 64 5.05 -1.25 -18.23
N PRO A 65 3.81 -1.14 -18.76
CA PRO A 65 3.41 0.04 -19.53
C PRO A 65 3.50 1.33 -18.71
N THR A 66 3.07 1.29 -17.45
CA THR A 66 3.10 2.44 -16.55
C THR A 66 4.54 2.83 -16.19
N ILE A 67 5.42 1.85 -15.96
CA ILE A 67 6.85 2.11 -15.73
C ILE A 67 7.46 2.83 -16.94
N LYS A 68 7.19 2.34 -18.15
CA LYS A 68 7.69 2.96 -19.39
C LYS A 68 7.19 4.38 -19.57
N LYS A 69 5.88 4.60 -19.38
CA LYS A 69 5.26 5.92 -19.45
C LYS A 69 5.92 6.90 -18.47
N ARG A 70 6.10 6.51 -17.21
CA ARG A 70 6.75 7.36 -16.19
C ARG A 70 8.23 7.60 -16.47
N LEU A 71 8.93 6.64 -17.08
CA LEU A 71 10.31 6.84 -17.53
C LEU A 71 10.43 7.90 -18.64
N VAL A 72 9.45 7.97 -19.55
CA VAL A 72 9.36 8.99 -20.59
C VAL A 72 9.01 10.35 -19.97
N GLU A 73 7.92 10.40 -19.20
CA GLU A 73 7.37 11.64 -18.63
C GLU A 73 8.29 12.27 -17.58
N GLU A 74 8.85 11.48 -16.66
CA GLU A 74 9.66 12.02 -15.57
C GLU A 74 11.12 12.21 -15.95
N TYR A 75 11.67 11.40 -16.86
CA TYR A 75 13.11 11.41 -17.17
C TYR A 75 13.44 11.77 -18.61
N GLY A 76 12.44 12.17 -19.42
CA GLY A 76 12.63 12.62 -20.80
C GLY A 76 13.20 11.53 -21.71
N LEU A 77 13.00 10.24 -21.37
CA LEU A 77 13.45 9.14 -22.22
C LEU A 77 12.55 9.03 -23.45
N THR A 78 13.12 8.76 -24.62
CA THR A 78 12.34 8.60 -25.86
C THR A 78 11.90 7.15 -26.05
N GLU A 79 10.62 6.94 -26.32
CA GLU A 79 10.11 5.63 -26.68
C GLU A 79 10.75 5.14 -27.98
N SER A 80 11.30 3.93 -27.92
CA SER A 80 11.92 3.25 -29.05
C SER A 80 12.01 1.75 -28.77
N LYS A 81 12.32 0.97 -29.80
CA LYS A 81 12.57 -0.47 -29.63
C LYS A 81 13.72 -0.72 -28.63
N ALA A 82 14.81 0.05 -28.74
CA ALA A 82 15.95 -0.05 -27.84
C ALA A 82 15.58 0.31 -26.39
N PHE A 83 14.80 1.38 -26.19
CA PHE A 83 14.26 1.74 -24.88
C PHE A 83 13.44 0.59 -24.28
N ASN A 84 12.50 0.03 -25.04
CA ASN A 84 11.67 -1.08 -24.58
C ASN A 84 12.51 -2.30 -24.17
N THR A 85 13.49 -2.68 -24.99
CA THR A 85 14.42 -3.77 -24.67
C THR A 85 15.24 -3.46 -23.41
N ASN A 86 15.72 -2.23 -23.23
CA ASN A 86 16.53 -1.85 -22.08
C ASN A 86 15.72 -1.85 -20.78
N VAL A 87 14.49 -1.35 -20.79
CA VAL A 87 13.59 -1.40 -19.62
C VAL A 87 13.29 -2.85 -19.24
N ASN A 88 12.96 -3.70 -20.23
CA ASN A 88 12.67 -5.11 -19.96
C ASN A 88 13.91 -5.86 -19.42
N LYS A 89 15.10 -5.59 -19.96
CA LYS A 89 16.37 -6.13 -19.44
C LYS A 89 16.65 -5.65 -18.02
N ALA A 90 16.38 -4.38 -17.71
CA ALA A 90 16.57 -3.83 -16.38
C ALA A 90 15.63 -4.49 -15.36
N LEU A 91 14.35 -4.66 -15.71
CA LEU A 91 13.38 -5.37 -14.86
C LEU A 91 13.78 -6.83 -14.62
N ALA A 92 14.23 -7.54 -15.67
CA ALA A 92 14.70 -8.92 -15.54
C ALA A 92 15.93 -9.01 -14.62
N ALA A 93 16.91 -8.11 -14.78
CA ALA A 93 18.09 -8.08 -13.94
C ALA A 93 17.74 -7.77 -12.47
N LEU A 94 16.86 -6.78 -12.22
CA LEU A 94 16.40 -6.47 -10.86
C LEU A 94 15.69 -7.68 -10.21
N SER A 95 14.90 -8.44 -10.96
CA SER A 95 14.29 -9.68 -10.47
C SER A 95 15.34 -10.74 -10.13
N SER A 96 16.39 -10.89 -10.95
CA SER A 96 17.45 -11.88 -10.71
C SER A 96 18.36 -11.53 -9.53
N GLU A 97 18.49 -10.25 -9.20
CA GLU A 97 19.33 -9.77 -8.09
C GLU A 97 18.72 -10.04 -6.69
N GLN A 98 17.48 -10.52 -6.59
CA GLN A 98 16.77 -10.82 -5.32
C GLN A 98 16.88 -9.69 -4.29
N ARG A 99 16.71 -8.45 -4.75
CA ARG A 99 16.84 -7.27 -3.88
C ARG A 99 15.63 -7.12 -2.96
N ALA A 100 15.87 -6.63 -1.74
CA ALA A 100 14.80 -6.36 -0.79
C ALA A 100 13.91 -5.16 -1.18
N ASP A 101 14.40 -4.26 -2.04
CA ASP A 101 13.70 -3.04 -2.50
C ASP A 101 13.02 -3.22 -3.88
N PHE A 102 12.87 -4.46 -4.35
CA PHE A 102 12.24 -4.75 -5.63
C PHE A 102 11.53 -6.11 -5.60
N GLY A 103 10.30 -6.16 -6.07
CA GLY A 103 9.56 -7.42 -6.21
C GLY A 103 8.56 -7.38 -7.35
N LYS A 104 7.99 -8.56 -7.64
CA LYS A 104 7.05 -8.78 -8.74
C LYS A 104 5.88 -9.64 -8.28
N VAL A 105 4.66 -9.15 -8.53
CA VAL A 105 3.41 -9.86 -8.27
C VAL A 105 2.56 -9.80 -9.54
N GLY A 106 2.23 -10.97 -10.12
CA GLY A 106 1.29 -11.06 -11.24
C GLY A 106 1.58 -10.12 -12.42
N GLY A 107 2.81 -10.14 -12.95
CA GLY A 107 3.19 -9.27 -14.08
C GLY A 107 3.42 -7.79 -13.74
N SER A 108 3.14 -7.38 -12.50
CA SER A 108 3.34 -6.03 -11.98
C SER A 108 4.44 -6.00 -10.91
N TYR A 109 4.94 -4.80 -10.60
CA TYR A 109 6.15 -4.60 -9.78
C TYR A 109 5.87 -3.70 -8.57
N HIS A 110 6.69 -3.86 -7.51
CA HIS A 110 6.65 -3.07 -6.28
C HIS A 110 8.06 -2.85 -5.72
N ALA A 111 8.21 -1.93 -4.76
CA ALA A 111 9.49 -1.59 -4.14
C ALA A 111 9.80 -2.44 -2.89
N GLY A 112 9.59 -3.76 -3.00
CA GLY A 112 9.79 -4.70 -1.89
C GLY A 112 8.58 -4.85 -0.96
N ASP A 113 8.68 -5.77 0.00
CA ASP A 113 7.54 -6.22 0.82
C ASP A 113 7.07 -5.17 1.83
N ALA A 114 7.95 -4.24 2.20
CA ALA A 114 7.62 -3.10 3.06
C ALA A 114 7.00 -1.92 2.29
N SER A 115 6.90 -2.00 0.96
CA SER A 115 6.33 -0.91 0.15
C SER A 115 4.82 -0.82 0.31
N ALA A 116 4.28 0.40 0.26
CA ALA A 116 2.84 0.65 0.33
C ALA A 116 2.06 -0.16 -0.73
N ALA A 117 2.59 -0.22 -1.96
CA ALA A 117 2.02 -1.02 -3.05
C ALA A 117 1.89 -2.51 -2.74
N TYR A 118 2.88 -3.11 -2.07
CA TYR A 118 2.83 -4.52 -1.69
C TYR A 118 1.84 -4.74 -0.55
N ILE A 119 1.95 -3.93 0.51
CA ILE A 119 1.08 -4.03 1.69
C ILE A 119 -0.38 -3.89 1.29
N GLN A 120 -0.71 -2.87 0.47
CA GLN A 120 -2.06 -2.64 -0.01
C GLN A 120 -2.59 -3.82 -0.82
N HIS A 121 -1.80 -4.35 -1.77
CA HIS A 121 -2.24 -5.49 -2.61
C HIS A 121 -2.61 -6.74 -1.79
N PHE A 122 -1.87 -7.02 -0.72
CA PHE A 122 -2.18 -8.16 0.14
C PHE A 122 -3.26 -7.88 1.17
N GLN A 123 -3.42 -6.63 1.62
CA GLN A 123 -4.57 -6.21 2.43
C GLN A 123 -5.88 -6.29 1.63
N ASP A 124 -5.89 -5.75 0.41
CA ASP A 124 -7.06 -5.79 -0.49
C ASP A 124 -7.47 -7.23 -0.83
N LYS A 125 -6.49 -8.13 -0.99
CA LYS A 125 -6.76 -9.56 -1.17
C LYS A 125 -7.31 -10.24 0.08
N ALA A 126 -6.82 -9.87 1.26
CA ALA A 126 -7.31 -10.40 2.53
C ALA A 126 -8.74 -9.91 2.81
N SER A 127 -9.06 -8.64 2.52
CA SER A 127 -10.43 -8.14 2.61
C SER A 127 -11.34 -8.81 1.59
N ALA A 128 -10.93 -8.94 0.32
CA ALA A 128 -11.76 -9.60 -0.68
C ALA A 128 -12.06 -11.07 -0.32
N ALA A 129 -11.07 -11.82 0.18
CA ALA A 129 -11.29 -13.17 0.65
C ALA A 129 -12.19 -13.23 1.91
N ALA A 130 -12.10 -12.24 2.79
CA ALA A 130 -13.00 -12.13 3.94
C ALA A 130 -14.44 -11.78 3.53
N ASP A 131 -14.61 -10.92 2.53
CA ASP A 131 -15.90 -10.52 1.97
C ASP A 131 -16.56 -11.71 1.27
N GLU A 132 -15.80 -12.49 0.47
CA GLU A 132 -16.27 -13.74 -0.14
C GLU A 132 -16.65 -14.79 0.92
N ALA A 133 -15.83 -14.98 1.95
CA ALA A 133 -16.13 -15.91 3.03
C ALA A 133 -17.37 -15.48 3.84
N ASN A 134 -17.60 -14.18 4.02
CA ASN A 134 -18.78 -13.66 4.68
C ASN A 134 -20.02 -13.77 3.78
N ALA A 135 -19.89 -13.48 2.48
CA ALA A 135 -20.95 -13.69 1.51
C ALA A 135 -21.42 -15.15 1.49
N GLN A 136 -20.48 -16.10 1.48
CA GLN A 136 -20.82 -17.53 1.52
C GLN A 136 -21.59 -17.90 2.80
N LYS A 137 -21.18 -17.37 3.97
CA LYS A 137 -21.93 -17.61 5.23
C LYS A 137 -23.36 -17.10 5.17
N TYR A 138 -23.61 -15.96 4.53
CA TYR A 138 -24.96 -15.42 4.36
C TYR A 138 -25.77 -16.27 3.37
N MET A 139 -25.17 -16.70 2.26
CA MET A 139 -25.80 -17.64 1.32
C MET A 139 -26.17 -18.96 2.01
N ASP A 140 -25.28 -19.53 2.83
CA ASP A 140 -25.52 -20.77 3.58
C ASP A 140 -26.63 -20.62 4.62
N GLN A 141 -26.88 -19.40 5.11
CA GLN A 141 -28.01 -19.05 5.99
C GLN A 141 -29.32 -18.80 5.24
N GLY A 142 -29.31 -18.91 3.90
CA GLY A 142 -30.45 -18.60 3.05
C GLY A 142 -30.71 -17.10 2.90
N CYS A 143 -29.74 -16.25 3.21
CA CYS A 143 -29.84 -14.82 2.94
C CYS A 143 -29.56 -14.52 1.47
N ILE A 144 -30.20 -13.47 0.96
CA ILE A 144 -30.14 -13.07 -0.44
C ILE A 144 -29.61 -11.65 -0.53
N GLN A 145 -28.61 -11.44 -1.39
CA GLN A 145 -28.04 -10.11 -1.54
C GLN A 145 -28.94 -9.20 -2.39
N CYS A 146 -29.31 -8.04 -1.84
CA CYS A 146 -30.07 -7.04 -2.57
C CYS A 146 -29.22 -6.36 -3.65
N CYS A 147 -29.67 -6.39 -4.91
CA CYS A 147 -28.98 -5.72 -6.03
C CYS A 147 -28.92 -4.20 -5.95
N HIS A 148 -29.79 -3.58 -5.14
CA HIS A 148 -29.87 -2.12 -5.05
C HIS A 148 -28.89 -1.51 -4.04
N CYS A 149 -28.65 -2.18 -2.92
CA CYS A 149 -27.82 -1.67 -1.83
C CYS A 149 -26.72 -2.62 -1.37
N GLY A 150 -26.69 -3.87 -1.85
CA GLY A 150 -25.69 -4.86 -1.48
C GLY A 150 -25.91 -5.53 -0.12
N GLU A 151 -26.93 -5.13 0.63
CA GLU A 151 -27.27 -5.72 1.94
C GLU A 151 -27.85 -7.13 1.80
N TRP A 152 -27.52 -8.00 2.75
CA TRP A 152 -27.99 -9.38 2.81
C TRP A 152 -29.34 -9.46 3.50
N CYS A 153 -30.38 -9.76 2.73
CA CYS A 153 -31.75 -9.89 3.22
C CYS A 153 -31.98 -11.31 3.76
N PRO A 154 -32.46 -11.49 5.00
CA PRO A 154 -32.89 -12.79 5.49
C PRO A 154 -34.11 -13.33 4.72
N GLY A 155 -34.37 -14.64 4.83
CA GLY A 155 -35.47 -15.30 4.10
C GLY A 155 -36.88 -14.78 4.44
N ASP A 156 -37.03 -14.03 5.54
CA ASP A 156 -38.26 -13.34 5.91
C ASP A 156 -38.58 -12.10 5.05
N CYS A 157 -37.63 -11.64 4.23
CA CYS A 157 -37.83 -10.55 3.28
C CYS A 157 -38.63 -10.98 2.03
N GLU A 158 -38.94 -12.28 1.90
CA GLU A 158 -39.76 -12.81 0.83
C GLU A 158 -41.20 -12.31 0.94
N VAL A 159 -41.72 -11.74 -0.16
CA VAL A 159 -43.07 -11.18 -0.22
C VAL A 159 -44.00 -11.96 -1.16
N GLY A 160 -43.47 -12.97 -1.85
CA GLY A 160 -44.24 -13.88 -2.70
C GLY A 160 -43.40 -14.48 -3.81
N GLU A 161 -43.95 -15.48 -4.49
CA GLU A 161 -43.31 -16.10 -5.66
C GLU A 161 -43.39 -15.18 -6.89
N ASP A 162 -42.52 -15.42 -7.86
CA ASP A 162 -42.65 -14.82 -9.20
C ASP A 162 -43.86 -15.39 -9.96
N SER A 163 -44.23 -14.71 -11.05
CA SER A 163 -45.41 -15.03 -11.85
C SER A 163 -45.35 -16.41 -12.53
N ILE A 164 -44.19 -17.08 -12.54
CA ILE A 164 -44.01 -18.38 -13.20
C ILE A 164 -43.42 -19.46 -12.28
N ALA A 165 -43.39 -19.22 -10.96
CA ALA A 165 -42.80 -20.06 -9.93
C ALA A 165 -41.35 -20.52 -10.22
N ARG A 166 -40.49 -19.61 -10.72
CA ARG A 166 -39.06 -19.84 -11.00
C ARG A 166 -38.14 -18.90 -10.24
N GLY A 167 -38.68 -18.21 -9.26
CA GLY A 167 -38.05 -17.11 -8.57
C GLY A 167 -38.97 -16.63 -7.46
N SER A 168 -38.42 -15.81 -6.58
CA SER A 168 -39.17 -15.18 -5.50
C SER A 168 -38.96 -13.69 -5.52
N LYS A 169 -40.01 -12.98 -5.13
CA LYS A 169 -40.04 -11.54 -4.93
C LYS A 169 -39.63 -11.23 -3.50
N TYR A 170 -38.72 -10.28 -3.35
CA TYR A 170 -38.25 -9.81 -2.05
C TYR A 170 -38.46 -8.30 -1.93
N LYS A 171 -38.68 -7.84 -0.70
CA LYS A 171 -38.58 -6.42 -0.36
C LYS A 171 -37.41 -6.23 0.61
N CYS A 172 -36.40 -5.46 0.19
CA CYS A 172 -35.21 -5.24 1.00
C CYS A 172 -35.56 -4.47 2.28
N PHE A 173 -35.17 -4.99 3.45
CA PHE A 173 -35.39 -4.33 4.73
C PHE A 173 -34.60 -3.01 4.88
N ALA A 174 -33.47 -2.88 4.18
CA ALA A 174 -32.56 -1.74 4.34
C ALA A 174 -32.89 -0.57 3.41
N CYS A 175 -33.27 -0.84 2.15
CA CYS A 175 -33.56 0.20 1.16
C CYS A 175 -35.02 0.23 0.68
N ASP A 176 -35.89 -0.63 1.22
CA ASP A 176 -37.31 -0.76 0.89
C ASP A 176 -37.64 -1.09 -0.58
N LYS A 177 -36.62 -1.29 -1.43
CA LYS A 177 -36.80 -1.63 -2.83
C LYS A 177 -37.14 -3.10 -3.01
N VAL A 178 -37.97 -3.36 -4.02
CA VAL A 178 -38.29 -4.71 -4.47
C VAL A 178 -37.17 -5.21 -5.39
N PHE A 179 -36.82 -6.48 -5.20
CA PHE A 179 -35.91 -7.21 -6.08
C PHE A 179 -36.40 -8.66 -6.20
N TRP A 180 -35.82 -9.40 -7.13
CA TRP A 180 -36.23 -10.74 -7.50
C TRP A 180 -35.06 -11.69 -7.47
N THR A 181 -35.28 -12.96 -7.14
CA THR A 181 -34.28 -14.03 -7.35
C THR A 181 -34.71 -14.96 -8.44
N TRP A 182 -33.76 -15.62 -9.09
CA TRP A 182 -34.04 -16.55 -10.18
C TRP A 182 -33.45 -17.92 -9.85
N ILE A 183 -34.16 -19.01 -10.19
CA ILE A 183 -33.67 -20.38 -9.95
C ILE A 183 -32.30 -20.66 -10.57
N SER A 184 -31.95 -19.97 -11.67
CA SER A 184 -30.69 -20.12 -12.38
C SER A 184 -29.46 -19.66 -11.60
N ASP A 185 -29.62 -18.77 -10.61
CA ASP A 185 -28.54 -18.29 -9.75
C ASP A 185 -28.49 -18.97 -8.37
N GLY A 186 -29.35 -19.99 -8.17
CA GLY A 186 -29.45 -20.70 -6.90
C GLY A 186 -30.17 -19.92 -5.80
N TYR A 187 -30.92 -18.86 -6.14
CA TYR A 187 -31.66 -17.99 -5.23
C TYR A 187 -30.79 -17.16 -4.28
N THR A 188 -29.54 -16.88 -4.66
CA THR A 188 -28.59 -16.19 -3.78
C THR A 188 -28.37 -14.74 -4.17
N THR A 189 -28.76 -14.36 -5.39
CA THR A 189 -28.48 -13.06 -5.99
C THR A 189 -29.78 -12.35 -6.36
N GLY A 190 -29.94 -11.11 -5.89
CA GLY A 190 -31.06 -10.27 -6.28
C GLY A 190 -30.92 -9.66 -7.68
N HIS A 191 -32.05 -9.42 -8.34
CA HIS A 191 -32.18 -8.80 -9.65
C HIS A 191 -33.24 -7.71 -9.61
N GLU A 192 -33.06 -6.66 -10.41
CA GLU A 192 -34.02 -5.56 -10.47
C GLU A 192 -35.35 -5.98 -11.13
N VAL A 193 -35.31 -7.03 -11.96
CA VAL A 193 -36.43 -7.47 -12.77
C VAL A 193 -36.85 -8.89 -12.43
N GLU A 194 -38.15 -9.11 -12.49
CA GLU A 194 -38.76 -10.43 -12.38
C GLU A 194 -38.23 -11.35 -13.48
N TYR A 195 -38.06 -12.64 -13.16
CA TYR A 195 -37.73 -13.63 -14.17
C TYR A 195 -38.86 -13.72 -15.19
N LYS A 196 -38.52 -13.57 -16.47
CA LYS A 196 -39.45 -13.75 -17.58
C LYS A 196 -38.91 -14.80 -18.52
N TYR A 197 -39.80 -15.66 -19.02
CA TYR A 197 -39.46 -16.55 -20.13
C TYR A 197 -39.01 -15.68 -21.31
N SER A 198 -37.77 -15.84 -21.77
CA SER A 198 -37.47 -15.44 -23.14
C SER A 198 -38.22 -16.43 -24.03
N ASN A 199 -39.33 -16.00 -24.62
CA ASN A 199 -39.95 -16.74 -25.72
C ASN A 199 -38.94 -16.76 -26.87
N GLY A 200 -38.06 -17.77 -26.85
CA GLY A 200 -37.34 -18.23 -28.02
C GLY A 200 -38.36 -18.85 -28.97
N TYR A 201 -38.54 -18.20 -30.12
CA TYR A 201 -39.20 -18.75 -31.29
C TYR A 201 -38.64 -20.13 -31.66
#